data_AF-A0A874BIN2-F1
#
_entry.id   AF-A0A874BIN2-F1
#
_cell.length_a   1.000
_cell.length_b   1.000
_cell.length_c   1.000
_cell.angle_alpha   90.00
_cell.angle_beta   90.00
_cell.angle_gamma   90.00
#
_symmetry.space_group_name_H-M   'P 1'
#
loop_
_entity.id
_entity.type
_entity.pdbx_description
1 polymer ?
#
loop_
_entity_poly.entity_id
_entity_poly.type
_entity_poly.pdbx_seq_one_letter_code
_entity_poly.pdbx_strand_id
1 'polypeptide(L)'
;NPIGIMSDADKITFHPYFSYKDLLGFVLLLTLLSSLALFSPNLLGDPENFTPANPLVTPPHIKPEWYFLFAYAILRSIPNKLGGVLALLFSILVLMVVPLLHTSKQQGLTFRPMSQLLFWLLVADMIILTWIGGMPVEHPFIIIGQIASILYFALFLVLSPLA
;
A
#
# COMPACT_ATOMS: atom_id res chain seq x y z
N ASN A 1 -22.41 0.50 0.70
CA ASN A 1 -22.54 -0.47 -0.44
C ASN A 1 -21.77 0.08 -1.64
N PRO A 2 -21.54 -0.69 -2.72
CA PRO A 2 -20.75 -0.24 -3.87
C PRO A 2 -21.29 1.02 -4.58
N ILE A 3 -22.60 1.28 -4.51
CA ILE A 3 -23.23 2.44 -5.18
C ILE A 3 -22.98 3.73 -4.40
N GLY A 4 -22.68 3.65 -3.09
CA GLY A 4 -22.40 4.82 -2.26
C GLY A 4 -23.66 5.61 -1.87
N ILE A 5 -24.84 4.99 -1.93
CA ILE A 5 -26.11 5.55 -1.47
C ILE A 5 -26.62 4.79 -0.23
N MET A 6 -27.60 5.34 0.47
CA MET A 6 -28.22 4.65 1.62
C MET A 6 -28.97 3.40 1.14
N SER A 7 -28.65 2.23 1.71
CA SER A 7 -29.26 0.94 1.35
C SER A 7 -30.41 0.52 2.27
N ASP A 8 -31.07 1.47 2.92
CA ASP A 8 -32.13 1.18 3.88
C ASP A 8 -33.37 0.56 3.26
N ALA A 9 -33.61 0.84 1.98
CA ALA A 9 -34.71 0.27 1.22
C ALA A 9 -34.55 -1.24 0.92
N ASP A 10 -33.33 -1.78 0.99
CA ASP A 10 -33.02 -3.16 0.59
C ASP A 10 -32.02 -3.80 1.56
N LYS A 11 -32.39 -3.80 2.85
CA LYS A 11 -31.60 -4.47 3.91
C LYS A 11 -31.96 -5.94 3.97
N ILE A 12 -30.92 -6.78 4.05
CA ILE A 12 -31.04 -8.20 4.38
C ILE A 12 -30.46 -8.47 5.76
N THR A 13 -30.91 -9.53 6.43
CA THR A 13 -30.31 -9.98 7.69
C THR A 13 -28.87 -10.45 7.45
N PHE A 14 -28.00 -10.24 8.45
CA PHE A 14 -26.60 -10.65 8.33
C PHE A 14 -26.46 -12.17 8.16
N HIS A 15 -27.13 -12.93 9.03
CA HIS A 15 -27.28 -14.37 8.88
C HIS A 15 -28.56 -14.66 8.06
N PRO A 16 -28.51 -15.58 7.08
CA PRO A 16 -27.40 -16.46 6.72
C PRO A 16 -26.40 -15.88 5.70
N TYR A 17 -26.77 -14.79 5.02
CA TYR A 17 -26.10 -14.33 3.79
C TYR A 17 -24.63 -13.97 3.96
N PHE A 18 -24.31 -13.04 4.87
CA PHE A 18 -22.94 -12.63 5.11
C PHE A 18 -22.16 -13.67 5.90
N SER A 19 -22.81 -14.44 6.78
CA SER A 19 -22.15 -15.54 7.50
C SER A 19 -21.54 -16.58 6.54
N TYR A 20 -22.29 -17.06 5.56
CA TYR A 20 -21.76 -18.03 4.59
C TYR A 20 -20.73 -17.41 3.63
N LYS A 21 -20.91 -16.14 3.26
CA LYS A 21 -19.95 -15.41 2.43
C LYS A 21 -18.61 -15.22 3.16
N ASP A 22 -18.65 -14.87 4.44
CA ASP A 22 -17.47 -14.67 5.27
C ASP A 22 -16.78 -16.01 5.56
N LEU A 23 -17.55 -17.09 5.77
CA LEU A 23 -17.01 -18.44 5.89
C LEU A 23 -16.24 -18.86 4.62
N LEU A 24 -16.79 -18.58 3.44
CA LEU A 24 -16.08 -18.81 2.17
C LEU A 24 -14.77 -18.01 2.11
N GLY A 25 -14.81 -16.73 2.48
CA GLY A 25 -13.61 -15.87 2.54
C GLY A 25 -12.55 -16.43 3.50
N PHE A 26 -12.96 -16.94 4.66
CA PHE A 26 -12.06 -17.55 5.64
C PHE A 26 -11.43 -18.85 5.13
N VAL A 27 -12.20 -19.71 4.46
CA VAL A 27 -11.67 -20.93 3.83
C VAL A 27 -10.63 -20.57 2.76
N LEU A 28 -10.88 -19.56 1.93
CA LEU A 28 -9.91 -19.08 0.93
C LEU A 28 -8.64 -18.51 1.59
N LEU A 29 -8.78 -17.73 2.66
CA LEU A 29 -7.62 -17.19 3.40
C LEU A 29 -6.78 -18.33 4.00
N LEU A 30 -7.41 -19.29 4.68
CA LEU A 30 -6.70 -20.42 5.30
C LEU A 30 -6.02 -21.32 4.28
N THR A 31 -6.65 -21.56 3.13
CA THR A 31 -6.03 -22.37 2.06
C THR A 31 -4.80 -21.68 1.48
N LEU A 32 -4.83 -20.36 1.25
CA LEU A 32 -3.66 -19.59 0.82
C LEU A 32 -2.56 -19.51 1.90
N LEU A 33 -2.94 -19.33 3.17
CA LEU A 33 -1.96 -19.27 4.27
C LEU A 33 -1.29 -20.62 4.49
N SER A 34 -2.07 -21.71 4.50
CA SER A 34 -1.55 -23.07 4.65
C SER A 34 -0.68 -23.48 3.47
N SER A 35 -1.02 -23.09 2.25
CA SER A 35 -0.18 -23.37 1.08
C SER A 35 1.16 -22.65 1.16
N LEU A 36 1.17 -21.37 1.55
CA LEU A 36 2.41 -20.63 1.79
C LEU A 36 3.24 -21.29 2.90
N ALA A 37 2.63 -21.59 4.05
CA ALA A 37 3.34 -22.14 5.21
C ALA A 37 3.90 -23.55 4.97
N LEU A 38 3.17 -24.41 4.24
CA LEU A 38 3.55 -25.81 4.04
C LEU A 38 4.45 -26.01 2.81
N PHE A 39 4.22 -25.27 1.72
CA PHE A 39 4.99 -25.47 0.48
C PHE A 39 6.13 -24.46 0.30
N SER A 40 6.02 -23.24 0.83
CA SER A 40 7.01 -22.17 0.59
C SER A 40 7.15 -21.19 1.76
N PRO A 41 7.46 -21.67 2.99
CA PRO A 41 7.42 -20.86 4.22
C PRO A 41 8.34 -19.63 4.20
N ASN A 42 9.45 -19.71 3.46
CA ASN A 42 10.46 -18.65 3.39
C ASN A 42 10.30 -17.73 2.16
N LEU A 43 9.26 -17.89 1.35
CA LEU A 43 9.09 -17.15 0.09
C LEU A 43 9.03 -15.63 0.29
N LEU A 44 8.42 -15.18 1.38
CA LEU A 44 8.23 -13.75 1.70
C LEU A 44 9.28 -13.23 2.70
N GLY A 45 10.21 -14.07 3.13
CA GLY A 45 11.25 -13.74 4.11
C GLY A 45 12.57 -13.33 3.48
N ASP A 46 13.48 -12.79 4.30
CA ASP A 46 14.85 -12.49 3.87
C ASP A 46 15.82 -13.56 4.39
N PRO A 47 16.64 -14.19 3.52
CA PRO A 47 17.67 -15.15 3.94
C PRO A 47 18.66 -14.61 4.97
N GLU A 48 18.93 -13.29 4.97
CA GLU A 48 19.87 -12.67 5.92
C GLU A 48 19.41 -12.84 7.38
N ASN A 49 18.10 -12.94 7.63
CA ASN A 49 17.53 -13.12 8.97
C ASN A 49 17.79 -14.49 9.60
N PHE A 50 18.33 -15.46 8.84
CA PHE A 50 18.79 -16.74 9.40
C PHE A 50 20.20 -16.66 10.00
N THR A 51 20.93 -15.57 9.75
CA THR A 51 22.23 -15.33 10.39
C THR A 51 22.04 -14.55 11.70
N PRO A 52 22.70 -14.95 12.80
CA PRO A 52 22.62 -14.20 14.06
C PRO A 52 23.13 -12.76 13.89
N ALA A 53 22.44 -11.81 14.53
CA ALA A 53 22.76 -10.39 14.42
C ALA A 53 24.20 -10.09 14.88
N ASN A 54 24.94 -9.35 14.04
CA ASN A 54 26.28 -8.87 14.35
C ASN A 54 26.30 -7.33 14.31
N PRO A 55 26.43 -6.64 15.46
CA PRO A 55 26.44 -5.17 15.51
C PRO A 55 27.58 -4.50 14.75
N LEU A 56 28.64 -5.24 14.42
CA LEU A 56 29.83 -4.71 13.74
C LEU A 56 29.79 -4.88 12.21
N VAL A 57 28.81 -5.62 11.67
CA VAL A 57 28.73 -5.95 10.24
C VAL A 57 27.33 -5.65 9.73
N THR A 58 27.25 -4.73 8.77
CA THR A 58 26.01 -4.46 8.03
C THR A 58 25.95 -5.32 6.78
N PRO A 59 24.84 -6.04 6.51
CA PRO A 59 24.66 -6.74 5.26
C PRO A 59 24.70 -5.78 4.05
N PRO A 60 25.11 -6.26 2.86
CA PRO A 60 25.29 -5.42 1.69
C PRO A 60 23.99 -4.80 1.16
N HIS A 61 22.85 -5.49 1.29
CA HIS A 61 21.55 -5.02 0.80
C HIS A 61 20.48 -5.05 1.90
N ILE A 62 20.70 -4.28 2.96
CA ILE A 62 19.72 -4.16 4.05
C ILE A 62 18.41 -3.52 3.57
N LYS A 63 17.29 -4.20 3.80
CA LYS A 63 15.94 -3.77 3.47
C LYS A 63 14.95 -4.29 4.53
N PRO A 64 13.82 -3.60 4.73
CA PRO A 64 12.77 -4.11 5.60
C PRO A 64 11.95 -5.21 4.90
N GLU A 65 11.00 -5.80 5.62
CA GLU A 65 10.04 -6.73 5.06
C GLU A 65 9.19 -6.09 3.94
N TRP A 66 8.68 -6.93 3.05
CA TRP A 66 8.07 -6.51 1.79
C TRP A 66 6.95 -5.47 1.94
N TYR A 67 6.14 -5.58 2.99
CA TYR A 67 5.00 -4.66 3.25
C TYR A 67 5.43 -3.26 3.71
N PHE A 68 6.70 -3.06 4.08
CA PHE A 68 7.28 -1.75 4.40
C PHE A 68 8.08 -1.13 3.25
N LEU A 69 8.30 -1.86 2.15
CA LEU A 69 9.17 -1.40 1.06
C LEU A 69 8.70 -0.09 0.42
N PHE A 70 7.38 0.13 0.30
CA PHE A 70 6.86 1.38 -0.27
C PHE A 70 7.27 2.62 0.56
N ALA A 71 7.13 2.53 1.90
CA ALA A 71 7.48 3.61 2.81
C ALA A 71 9.01 3.79 2.87
N TYR A 72 9.76 2.69 2.79
CA TYR A 72 11.21 2.72 2.69
C TYR A 72 11.71 3.37 1.40
N ALA A 73 11.03 3.14 0.26
CA ALA A 73 11.33 3.83 -1.00
C ALA A 73 11.11 5.35 -0.87
N ILE A 74 10.01 5.78 -0.24
CA ILE A 74 9.73 7.20 0.02
C ILE A 74 10.82 7.82 0.91
N LEU A 75 11.23 7.13 1.98
CA LEU A 75 12.29 7.60 2.88
C LEU A 75 13.61 7.82 2.13
N ARG A 76 14.01 6.87 1.28
CA ARG A 76 15.27 6.94 0.52
C ARG A 76 15.27 7.95 -0.63
N SER A 77 14.08 8.34 -1.09
CA SER A 77 13.95 9.26 -2.22
C SER A 77 14.34 10.70 -1.88
N ILE A 78 14.32 11.07 -0.58
CA ILE A 78 14.64 12.41 -0.11
C ILE A 78 16.10 12.45 0.38
N PRO A 79 16.99 13.25 -0.25
CA PRO A 79 18.40 13.36 0.14
C PRO A 79 18.60 14.26 1.38
N ASN A 80 17.73 14.10 2.39
CA ASN A 80 17.81 14.78 3.68
C ASN A 80 17.29 13.86 4.79
N LYS A 81 18.07 13.69 5.86
CA LYS A 81 17.74 12.77 6.95
C LYS A 81 16.41 13.10 7.63
N LEU A 82 16.18 14.37 8.00
CA LEU A 82 14.95 14.79 8.65
C LEU A 82 13.77 14.74 7.68
N GLY A 83 13.96 15.21 6.44
CA GLY A 83 12.95 15.19 5.39
C GLY A 83 12.47 13.78 5.06
N GLY A 84 13.37 12.82 4.92
CA GLY A 84 13.03 11.41 4.67
C GLY A 84 12.22 10.78 5.80
N VAL A 85 12.57 11.05 7.07
CA VAL A 85 11.82 10.55 8.23
C VAL A 85 10.42 11.18 8.29
N LEU A 86 10.32 12.49 8.06
CA LEU A 86 9.02 13.17 8.01
C LEU A 86 8.16 12.63 6.86
N ALA A 87 8.73 12.39 5.68
CA ALA A 87 7.99 11.84 4.55
C ALA A 87 7.49 10.42 4.79
N LEU A 88 8.29 9.55 5.42
CA LEU A 88 7.84 8.22 5.86
C LEU A 88 6.67 8.32 6.84
N LEU A 89 6.74 9.24 7.80
CA LEU A 89 5.63 9.44 8.73
C LEU A 89 4.38 9.91 7.97
N PHE A 90 4.54 10.92 7.10
CA PHE A 90 3.43 11.47 6.32
C PHE A 90 2.87 10.51 5.28
N SER A 91 3.63 9.51 4.79
CA SER A 91 3.08 8.50 3.87
C SER A 91 2.02 7.63 4.54
N ILE A 92 1.96 7.58 5.88
CA ILE A 92 0.89 6.91 6.61
C ILE A 92 -0.15 7.93 7.09
N LEU A 93 0.29 9.06 7.65
CA LEU A 93 -0.62 10.07 8.19
C LEU A 93 -1.49 10.75 7.12
N VAL A 94 -1.08 10.73 5.84
CA VAL A 94 -1.89 11.25 4.72
C VAL A 94 -3.27 10.61 4.67
N LEU A 95 -3.41 9.35 5.10
CA LEU A 95 -4.70 8.64 5.16
C LEU A 95 -5.71 9.33 6.10
N MET A 96 -5.26 10.00 7.16
CA MET A 96 -6.15 10.74 8.06
C MET A 96 -6.68 12.03 7.43
N VAL A 97 -6.01 12.55 6.40
CA VAL A 97 -6.39 13.77 5.68
C VAL A 97 -7.38 13.45 4.55
N VAL A 98 -7.46 12.19 4.09
CA VAL A 98 -8.36 11.75 3.01
C VAL A 98 -9.83 12.17 3.22
N PRO A 99 -10.44 12.01 4.41
CA PRO A 99 -11.81 12.47 4.62
C PRO A 99 -12.00 13.98 4.44
N LEU A 100 -10.99 14.77 4.79
CA LEU A 100 -11.00 16.24 4.67
C LEU A 100 -10.79 16.69 3.21
N LEU A 101 -10.14 15.87 2.40
CA LEU A 101 -9.85 16.11 0.99
C LEU A 101 -10.98 15.68 0.05
N HIS A 102 -12.05 15.09 0.58
CA HIS A 102 -13.18 14.65 -0.24
C HIS A 102 -14.00 15.84 -0.74
N THR A 103 -13.86 16.17 -2.02
CA THR A 103 -14.54 17.29 -2.69
C THR A 103 -15.80 16.89 -3.46
N SER A 104 -15.98 15.59 -3.72
CA SER A 104 -17.07 15.12 -4.56
C SER A 104 -18.42 15.13 -3.85
N LYS A 105 -19.49 15.27 -4.63
CA LYS A 105 -20.87 15.11 -4.16
C LYS A 105 -21.28 13.64 -4.05
N GLN A 106 -20.51 12.73 -4.67
CA GLN A 106 -20.78 11.29 -4.66
C GLN A 106 -19.78 10.60 -3.73
N GLN A 107 -20.30 9.83 -2.75
CA GLN A 107 -19.47 9.14 -1.76
C GLN A 107 -18.54 8.09 -2.41
N GLY A 108 -19.07 7.31 -3.35
CA GLY A 108 -18.35 6.19 -3.99
C GLY A 108 -17.59 6.60 -5.25
N LEU A 109 -16.60 5.78 -5.62
CA LEU A 109 -15.87 5.91 -6.89
C LEU A 109 -16.60 5.29 -8.09
N THR A 110 -17.62 4.44 -7.86
CA THR A 110 -18.28 3.61 -8.89
C THR A 110 -18.81 4.38 -10.09
N PHE A 111 -19.25 5.63 -9.90
CA PHE A 111 -19.78 6.49 -10.98
C PHE A 111 -18.86 7.67 -11.31
N ARG A 112 -17.57 7.60 -10.93
CA ARG A 112 -16.56 8.65 -11.14
C ARG A 112 -15.39 8.10 -11.95
N PRO A 113 -15.49 8.03 -13.30
CA PRO A 113 -14.45 7.41 -14.13
C PRO A 113 -13.06 8.01 -13.95
N MET A 114 -12.98 9.35 -13.83
CA MET A 114 -11.70 10.04 -13.62
C MET A 114 -11.07 9.65 -12.27
N SER A 115 -11.86 9.63 -11.21
CA SER A 115 -11.38 9.24 -9.87
C SER A 115 -11.05 7.75 -9.78
N GLN A 116 -11.73 6.88 -10.54
CA GLN A 116 -11.34 5.46 -10.68
C GLN A 116 -9.97 5.30 -11.33
N LEU A 117 -9.71 6.06 -12.41
CA LEU A 117 -8.40 6.04 -13.07
C LEU A 117 -7.30 6.49 -12.10
N LEU A 118 -7.52 7.58 -11.35
CA LEU A 118 -6.56 8.04 -10.35
C LEU A 118 -6.36 7.04 -9.20
N PHE A 119 -7.42 6.33 -8.78
CA PHE A 119 -7.30 5.25 -7.79
C PHE A 119 -6.42 4.10 -8.31
N TRP A 120 -6.64 3.65 -9.55
CA TRP A 120 -5.79 2.61 -10.14
C TRP A 120 -4.36 3.08 -10.40
N LEU A 121 -4.17 4.37 -10.71
CA LEU A 121 -2.85 4.98 -10.79
C LEU A 121 -2.14 4.96 -9.43
N LEU A 122 -2.84 5.25 -8.33
CA LEU A 122 -2.31 5.13 -6.97
C LEU A 122 -1.93 3.68 -6.62
N VAL A 123 -2.76 2.70 -6.98
CA VAL A 123 -2.45 1.28 -6.78
C VAL A 123 -1.19 0.89 -7.56
N ALA A 124 -1.07 1.32 -8.82
CA ALA A 124 0.12 1.06 -9.64
C ALA A 124 1.38 1.73 -9.04
N ASP A 125 1.26 2.97 -8.57
CA ASP A 125 2.36 3.70 -7.93
C ASP A 125 2.84 3.03 -6.63
N MET A 126 1.92 2.54 -5.80
CA MET A 126 2.25 1.74 -4.60
C MET A 126 3.02 0.46 -4.95
N ILE A 127 2.66 -0.22 -6.04
CA ILE A 127 3.39 -1.39 -6.52
C ILE A 127 4.81 -1.00 -6.99
N ILE A 128 4.94 0.12 -7.71
CA ILE A 128 6.24 0.65 -8.16
C ILE A 128 7.11 1.01 -6.95
N LEU A 129 6.58 1.72 -5.96
CA LEU A 129 7.30 2.06 -4.73
C LEU A 129 7.75 0.80 -3.97
N THR A 130 6.89 -0.22 -3.88
CA THR A 130 7.24 -1.51 -3.25
C THR A 130 8.40 -2.19 -3.99
N TRP A 131 8.35 -2.20 -5.32
CA TRP A 131 9.42 -2.75 -6.15
C TRP A 131 10.74 -1.97 -5.98
N ILE A 132 10.70 -0.63 -6.09
CA ILE A 132 11.87 0.24 -5.94
C ILE A 132 12.45 0.17 -4.52
N GLY A 133 11.62 -0.03 -3.50
CA GLY A 133 12.06 -0.25 -2.12
C GLY A 133 12.98 -1.46 -1.98
N GLY A 134 12.81 -2.49 -2.82
CA GLY A 134 13.66 -3.68 -2.85
C GLY A 134 14.90 -3.57 -3.75
N MET A 135 15.03 -2.51 -4.55
CA MET A 135 16.16 -2.29 -5.46
C MET A 135 17.32 -1.54 -4.77
N PRO A 136 18.57 -1.70 -5.27
CA PRO A 136 19.72 -0.94 -4.80
C PRO A 136 19.58 0.56 -5.13
N VAL A 137 20.29 1.40 -4.37
CA VAL A 137 20.27 2.86 -4.53
C VAL A 137 21.23 3.27 -5.65
N GLU A 138 20.85 2.94 -6.88
CA GLU A 138 21.64 3.18 -8.10
C GLU A 138 20.78 3.78 -9.21
N HIS A 139 21.42 4.35 -10.23
CA HIS A 139 20.71 4.77 -11.44
C HIS A 139 20.19 3.55 -12.20
N PRO A 140 18.93 3.50 -12.67
CA PRO A 140 17.92 4.57 -12.71
C PRO A 140 16.95 4.60 -11.52
N PHE A 141 17.05 3.67 -10.58
CA PHE A 141 16.08 3.46 -9.50
C PHE A 141 15.90 4.66 -8.57
N ILE A 142 16.95 5.47 -8.37
CA ILE A 142 16.87 6.71 -7.60
C ILE A 142 15.84 7.66 -8.20
N ILE A 143 15.90 7.90 -9.52
CA ILE A 143 15.02 8.83 -10.22
C ILE A 143 13.59 8.29 -10.23
N ILE A 144 13.42 6.98 -10.45
CA ILE A 144 12.10 6.34 -10.42
C ILE A 144 11.46 6.49 -9.04
N GLY A 145 12.22 6.21 -7.97
CA GLY A 145 11.73 6.36 -6.59
C GLY A 145 11.32 7.79 -6.26
N GLN A 146 12.08 8.78 -6.71
CA GLN A 146 11.76 10.20 -6.53
C GLN A 146 10.47 10.59 -7.25
N ILE A 147 10.32 10.22 -8.51
CA ILE A 147 9.12 10.53 -9.31
C ILE A 147 7.90 9.84 -8.69
N ALA A 148 8.01 8.55 -8.33
CA ALA A 148 6.93 7.80 -7.70
C ALA A 148 6.54 8.41 -6.34
N SER A 149 7.51 8.79 -5.51
CA SER A 149 7.22 9.42 -4.20
C SER A 149 6.49 10.76 -4.36
N ILE A 150 6.86 11.58 -5.36
CA ILE A 150 6.16 12.82 -5.66
C ILE A 150 4.74 12.52 -6.15
N LEU A 151 4.60 11.55 -7.05
CA LEU A 151 3.30 11.12 -7.59
C LEU A 151 2.37 10.63 -6.49
N TYR A 152 2.87 9.82 -5.54
CA TYR A 152 2.13 9.33 -4.38
C TYR A 152 1.46 10.47 -3.60
N PHE A 153 2.24 11.46 -3.16
CA PHE A 153 1.69 12.60 -2.41
C PHE A 153 0.81 13.50 -3.28
N ALA A 154 1.16 13.70 -4.55
CA ALA A 154 0.34 14.48 -5.48
C ALA A 154 -1.03 13.83 -5.73
N LEU A 155 -1.10 12.50 -5.80
CA LEU A 155 -2.35 11.75 -5.96
C LEU A 155 -3.31 12.00 -4.81
N PHE A 156 -2.82 11.90 -3.58
CA PHE A 156 -3.63 12.21 -2.38
C PHE A 156 -3.98 13.69 -2.28
N LEU A 157 -3.00 14.59 -2.31
CA LEU A 157 -3.18 15.98 -1.89
C LEU A 157 -3.72 16.90 -3.00
N VAL A 158 -3.50 16.56 -4.27
CA VAL A 158 -3.77 17.49 -5.40
C VAL A 158 -4.68 16.87 -6.46
N LEU A 159 -4.36 15.68 -6.98
CA LEU A 159 -5.09 15.11 -8.12
C LEU A 159 -6.45 14.55 -7.71
N SER A 160 -6.53 13.81 -6.61
CA SER A 160 -7.80 13.22 -6.15
C SER A 160 -8.86 14.26 -5.71
N PRO A 161 -8.50 15.40 -5.07
CA PRO A 161 -9.49 16.44 -4.75
C PRO A 161 -9.94 17.24 -5.98
N LEU A 162 -9.12 17.28 -7.04
CA LEU A 162 -9.43 18.03 -8.26
C LEU A 162 -10.36 17.27 -9.22
N ALA A 163 -10.44 15.94 -9.08
CA ALA A 163 -11.19 15.04 -9.96
C ALA A 163 -12.58 14.67 -9.44
#